data_AF-A0A411YJL3-F1
#
_entry.id   AF-A0A411YJL3-F1
#
_cell.length_a   1.000
_cell.length_b   1.000
_cell.length_c   1.000
_cell.angle_alpha   90.00
_cell.angle_beta   90.00
_cell.angle_gamma   90.00
#
_symmetry.space_group_name_H-M   'P 1'
#
loop_
_entity.id
_entity.type
_entity.pdbx_description
1 polymer ?
#
loop_
_entity_poly.entity_id
_entity_poly.type
_entity_poly.pdbx_seq_one_letter_code
_entity_poly.pdbx_strand_id
1 'polypeptide(L)'
;MREASPPTLEPSDGPHRLLVVRVPIIPGWLAAVPASPSATVTVSLTDPRGAIQNASELMSLGYRPLGTAGGRQAGDWADFGIAANAAARERDWLDRLLDSGGRLLDPALGPARLLLGSVADTHESAARPAGSGSPG
;
A
#
# COMPACT_ATOMS: atom_id res chain seq x y z
N MET A 1 -18.37 -35.91 -31.28
CA MET A 1 -17.15 -35.19 -30.83
C MET A 1 -17.63 -33.94 -30.10
N ARG A 2 -17.39 -33.83 -28.80
CA ARG A 2 -17.67 -32.61 -28.03
C ARG A 2 -16.35 -31.88 -27.87
N GLU A 3 -16.23 -30.69 -28.44
CA GLU A 3 -15.11 -29.78 -28.22
C GLU A 3 -15.07 -29.42 -26.73
N ALA A 4 -13.95 -29.74 -26.09
CA ALA A 4 -13.69 -29.33 -24.72
C ALA A 4 -13.31 -27.84 -24.75
N SER A 5 -14.13 -26.98 -24.16
CA SER A 5 -13.77 -25.58 -23.92
C SER A 5 -12.46 -25.51 -23.13
N PRO A 6 -11.54 -24.61 -23.48
CA PRO A 6 -10.31 -24.42 -22.71
C PRO A 6 -10.67 -23.92 -21.30
N PRO A 7 -9.94 -24.35 -20.26
CA PRO A 7 -10.15 -23.84 -18.91
C PRO A 7 -9.87 -22.33 -18.90
N THR A 8 -10.90 -21.53 -18.62
CA THR A 8 -10.73 -20.15 -18.17
C THR A 8 -9.84 -20.20 -16.93
N LEU A 9 -8.60 -19.71 -17.07
CA LEU A 9 -7.74 -19.39 -15.94
C LEU A 9 -8.45 -18.29 -15.15
N GLU A 10 -9.28 -18.67 -14.19
CA GLU A 10 -9.71 -17.73 -13.16
C GLU A 10 -8.42 -17.20 -12.52
N PRO A 11 -8.24 -15.88 -12.40
CA PRO A 11 -7.12 -15.33 -11.65
C PRO A 11 -7.27 -15.86 -10.23
N SER A 12 -6.46 -16.86 -9.88
CA SER A 12 -6.43 -17.41 -8.52
C SER A 12 -6.29 -16.24 -7.56
N ASP A 13 -7.36 -16.02 -6.81
CA ASP A 13 -7.45 -15.15 -5.63
C ASP A 13 -6.58 -15.78 -4.52
N GLY A 14 -5.29 -15.87 -4.80
CA GLY A 14 -4.28 -16.11 -3.77
C GLY A 14 -4.35 -14.96 -2.78
N PRO A 15 -3.96 -15.17 -1.52
CA PRO A 15 -4.09 -14.15 -0.49
C PRO A 15 -3.53 -12.84 -1.03
N HIS A 16 -4.33 -11.77 -0.94
CA HIS A 16 -3.95 -10.41 -1.30
C HIS A 16 -2.67 -10.05 -0.56
N ARG A 17 -1.52 -10.42 -1.11
CA ARG A 17 -0.22 -10.21 -0.46
C ARG A 17 0.04 -8.73 -0.55
N LEU A 18 -0.04 -8.05 0.59
CA LEU A 18 0.30 -6.65 0.69
C LEU A 18 1.82 -6.48 0.71
N LEU A 19 2.32 -5.52 -0.05
CA LEU A 19 3.66 -4.99 0.09
C LEU A 19 3.57 -3.58 0.68
N VAL A 20 4.55 -3.22 1.51
CA VAL A 20 4.67 -1.89 2.08
C VAL A 20 5.95 -1.26 1.55
N VAL A 21 5.85 -0.09 0.91
CA VAL A 21 7.02 0.73 0.61
C VAL A 21 7.10 1.83 1.64
N ARG A 22 8.22 1.87 2.36
CA ARG A 22 8.46 2.86 3.40
C ARG A 22 9.37 3.96 2.88
N VAL A 23 8.89 5.20 2.90
CA VAL A 23 9.61 6.38 2.44
C VAL A 23 9.89 7.31 3.63
N PRO A 24 11.12 7.81 3.80
CA PRO A 24 11.43 8.76 4.87
C PRO A 24 10.72 10.11 4.65
N ILE A 25 10.12 10.65 5.71
CA ILE A 25 9.55 12.00 5.68
C ILE A 25 10.67 13.00 5.99
N ILE A 26 11.15 13.65 4.95
CA ILE A 26 12.15 14.74 5.00
C ILE A 26 11.58 15.97 4.28
N PRO A 27 12.14 17.19 4.47
CA PRO A 27 11.65 18.36 3.75
C PRO A 27 11.59 18.14 2.23
N GLY A 28 10.41 18.37 1.65
CA GLY A 28 10.17 18.19 0.21
C GLY A 28 9.93 16.75 -0.26
N TRP A 29 9.80 15.77 0.64
CA TRP A 29 9.66 14.36 0.28
C TRP A 29 8.52 14.06 -0.71
N LEU A 30 7.36 14.72 -0.58
CA LEU A 30 6.21 14.50 -1.48
C LEU A 30 6.52 14.82 -2.93
N ALA A 31 7.36 15.82 -3.20
CA ALA A 31 7.75 16.19 -4.56
C ALA A 31 8.60 15.10 -5.25
N ALA A 32 9.22 14.22 -4.47
CA ALA A 32 9.99 13.08 -4.98
C ALA A 32 9.13 11.81 -5.17
N VAL A 33 7.92 11.79 -4.61
CA VAL A 33 7.00 10.64 -4.71
C VAL A 33 6.26 10.71 -6.06
N PRO A 34 6.28 9.65 -6.88
CA PRO A 34 5.53 9.62 -8.13
C PRO A 34 4.02 9.66 -7.89
N ALA A 35 3.22 10.15 -8.83
CA ALA A 35 1.77 10.00 -8.74
C ALA A 35 1.38 8.50 -8.69
N SER A 36 0.34 8.18 -7.93
CA SER A 36 -0.16 6.83 -7.78
C SER A 36 -0.67 6.26 -9.11
N PRO A 37 -0.34 5.00 -9.46
CA PRO A 37 -0.83 4.36 -10.67
C PRO A 37 -2.30 3.94 -10.53
N SER A 38 -2.81 3.85 -9.30
CA SER A 38 -4.20 3.51 -9.01
C SER A 38 -4.70 4.11 -7.70
N ALA A 39 -6.01 4.29 -7.57
CA ALA A 39 -6.64 4.71 -6.32
C ALA A 39 -6.58 3.65 -5.19
N THR A 40 -5.98 2.48 -5.45
CA THR A 40 -5.85 1.39 -4.47
C THR A 40 -4.56 1.46 -3.68
N VAL A 41 -3.61 2.33 -4.06
CA VAL A 41 -2.42 2.56 -3.22
C VAL A 41 -2.81 3.45 -2.06
N THR A 42 -2.62 2.90 -0.87
CA THR A 42 -2.98 3.54 0.39
C THR A 42 -1.72 4.07 1.06
N VAL A 43 -1.84 5.15 1.83
CA VAL A 43 -0.70 5.78 2.50
C VAL A 43 -1.03 6.06 3.95
N SER A 44 -0.16 5.66 4.87
CA SER A 44 -0.23 6.02 6.28
C SER A 44 1.05 6.71 6.70
N LEU A 45 0.96 7.64 7.65
CA LEU A 45 2.10 8.37 8.18
C LEU A 45 2.32 8.03 9.65
N THR A 46 3.56 8.07 10.13
CA THR A 46 3.82 7.86 11.56
C THR A 46 3.41 9.06 12.42
N ASP A 47 3.50 10.29 11.88
CA ASP A 47 3.10 11.52 12.58
C ASP A 47 1.65 11.93 12.24
N PRO A 48 0.75 12.06 13.24
CA PRO A 48 -0.63 12.49 13.01
C PRO A 48 -0.75 13.91 12.47
N ARG A 49 0.17 14.83 12.80
CA ARG A 49 0.13 16.19 12.25
C ARG A 49 0.47 16.19 10.77
N GLY A 50 1.55 15.49 10.41
CA GLY A 50 1.91 15.22 9.02
C GLY A 50 0.78 14.55 8.24
N ALA A 51 0.11 13.56 8.83
CA ALA A 51 -1.02 12.89 8.17
C ALA A 51 -2.15 13.87 7.77
N ILE A 52 -2.49 14.79 8.67
CA ILE A 52 -3.53 15.81 8.41
C ILE A 52 -3.06 16.83 7.36
N GLN A 53 -1.83 17.35 7.53
CA GLN A 53 -1.30 18.40 6.66
C GLN A 53 -1.10 17.95 5.22
N ASN A 54 -0.70 16.69 5.02
CA ASN A 54 -0.35 16.16 3.70
C ASN A 54 -1.52 15.42 3.02
N ALA A 55 -2.67 15.26 3.68
CA ALA A 55 -3.78 14.47 3.16
C ALA A 55 -4.27 14.94 1.78
N SER A 56 -4.46 16.26 1.60
CA SER A 56 -4.94 16.82 0.33
C SER A 56 -3.94 16.62 -0.81
N GLU A 57 -2.65 16.81 -0.55
CA GLU A 57 -1.61 16.62 -1.56
C GLU A 57 -1.47 15.14 -1.96
N LEU A 58 -1.52 14.23 -0.99
CA LEU A 58 -1.56 12.79 -1.24
C LEU A 58 -2.77 12.40 -2.11
N MET A 59 -3.96 12.95 -1.82
CA MET A 59 -5.15 12.73 -2.65
C MET A 59 -4.98 13.29 -4.07
N SER A 60 -4.36 14.46 -4.23
CA SER A 60 -4.06 15.04 -5.55
C SER A 60 -3.06 14.19 -6.35
N LEU A 61 -2.16 13.49 -5.67
CA LEU A 61 -1.26 12.49 -6.28
C LEU A 61 -1.96 11.14 -6.53
N GLY A 62 -3.25 10.99 -6.21
CA GLY A 62 -4.02 9.77 -6.45
C GLY A 62 -3.88 8.70 -5.36
N TYR A 63 -3.23 9.03 -4.23
CA TYR A 63 -3.14 8.15 -3.07
C TYR A 63 -4.37 8.22 -2.19
N ARG A 64 -4.67 7.14 -1.48
CA ARG A 64 -5.68 7.11 -0.43
C ARG A 64 -5.03 7.25 0.95
N PRO A 65 -5.05 8.44 1.58
CA PRO A 65 -4.52 8.60 2.93
C PRO A 65 -5.38 7.86 3.96
N LEU A 66 -4.73 7.14 4.88
CA LEU A 66 -5.37 6.40 5.97
C LEU A 66 -5.19 7.07 7.34
N GLY A 67 -4.50 8.21 7.38
CA GLY A 67 -4.09 8.84 8.64
C GLY A 67 -2.82 8.19 9.16
N THR A 68 -2.81 7.84 10.44
CA THR A 68 -1.67 7.16 11.07
C THR A 68 -1.91 5.68 11.20
N ALA A 69 -0.97 4.87 10.72
CA ALA A 69 -0.93 3.46 11.08
C ALA A 69 -0.06 3.30 12.32
N GLY A 70 -0.58 2.63 13.34
CA GLY A 70 0.12 2.44 14.60
C GLY A 70 1.44 1.68 14.44
N GLY A 71 2.43 2.04 15.24
CA GLY A 71 3.72 1.34 15.31
C GLY A 71 4.70 2.12 16.18
N ARG A 72 5.32 1.46 17.16
CA ARG A 72 6.42 2.08 17.92
C ARG A 72 7.67 2.04 17.05
N GLN A 73 7.90 3.07 16.27
CA GLN A 73 9.10 3.19 15.46
C GLN A 73 9.77 4.53 15.65
N ALA A 74 11.10 4.54 15.54
CA ALA A 74 11.89 5.75 15.54
C ALA A 74 11.89 6.36 14.12
N GLY A 75 11.67 7.68 14.06
CA GLY A 75 11.69 8.45 12.81
C GLY A 75 10.32 8.67 12.20
N ASP A 76 10.29 9.61 11.25
CA ASP A 76 9.09 9.99 10.51
C ASP A 76 9.05 9.28 9.15
N TRP A 77 8.02 8.49 8.93
CA TRP A 77 7.88 7.61 7.77
C TRP A 77 6.49 7.73 7.15
N ALA A 78 6.45 7.63 5.83
CA ALA A 78 5.26 7.38 5.05
C ALA A 78 5.29 5.93 4.55
N ASP A 79 4.26 5.17 4.92
CA ASP A 79 4.09 3.77 4.56
C ASP A 79 3.04 3.66 3.44
N PHE A 80 3.48 3.18 2.28
CA PHE A 80 2.65 2.99 1.08
C PHE A 80 2.26 1.52 0.97
N GLY A 81 0.98 1.22 1.13
CA GLY A 81 0.43 -0.11 0.96
C GLY A 81 -0.02 -0.36 -0.48
N ILE A 82 0.51 -1.41 -1.10
CA ILE A 82 0.14 -1.84 -2.45
C ILE A 82 -0.01 -3.36 -2.51
N ALA A 83 -1.02 -3.85 -3.24
CA ALA A 83 -1.16 -5.28 -3.49
C ALA A 83 0.01 -5.78 -4.37
N ALA A 84 0.60 -6.93 -4.05
CA ALA A 84 1.80 -7.45 -4.71
C ALA A 84 1.61 -7.68 -6.22
N ASN A 85 0.39 -8.05 -6.64
CA ASN A 85 0.04 -8.18 -8.05
C ASN A 85 0.04 -6.81 -8.77
N ALA A 86 -0.45 -5.76 -8.12
CA ALA A 86 -0.38 -4.39 -8.63
C ALA A 86 1.07 -3.91 -8.67
N ALA A 87 1.86 -4.16 -7.63
CA ALA A 87 3.28 -3.83 -7.60
C ALA A 87 4.08 -4.50 -8.73
N ALA A 88 3.75 -5.74 -9.08
CA ALA A 88 4.37 -6.45 -10.20
C ALA A 88 3.97 -5.87 -11.58
N ARG A 89 2.75 -5.35 -11.71
CA ARG A 89 2.25 -4.70 -12.95
C ARG A 89 2.82 -3.29 -13.10
N GLU A 90 2.90 -2.55 -12.00
CA GLU A 90 3.30 -1.15 -11.94
C GLU A 90 4.79 -1.00 -11.58
N ARG A 91 5.65 -1.82 -12.19
CA ARG A 91 7.07 -1.92 -11.81
C ARG A 91 7.82 -0.59 -11.95
N ASP A 92 7.60 0.13 -13.05
CA ASP A 92 8.24 1.44 -13.28
C ASP A 92 7.80 2.51 -12.27
N TRP A 93 6.57 2.41 -11.76
CA TRP A 93 6.13 3.27 -10.66
C TRP A 93 6.79 2.87 -9.34
N LEU A 94 6.85 1.57 -9.05
CA LEU A 94 7.47 1.05 -7.83
C LEU A 94 8.96 1.43 -7.78
N ASP A 95 9.68 1.26 -8.88
CA ASP A 95 11.10 1.61 -8.98
C ASP A 95 11.31 3.12 -8.72
N ARG A 96 10.47 3.99 -9.29
CA ARG A 96 10.50 5.44 -9.00
C ARG A 96 10.20 5.77 -7.54
N LEU A 97 9.28 5.04 -6.90
CA LEU A 97 8.98 5.21 -5.48
C LEU A 97 10.15 4.73 -4.60
N LEU A 98 10.89 3.71 -5.03
CA LEU A 98 12.11 3.27 -4.33
C LEU A 98 13.25 4.28 -4.53
N ASP A 99 13.38 4.87 -5.73
CA ASP A 99 14.35 5.92 -6.02
C ASP A 99 14.12 7.20 -5.20
N SER A 100 12.90 7.43 -4.69
CA SER A 100 12.61 8.52 -3.74
C SER A 100 13.15 8.25 -2.32
N GLY A 101 14.01 7.25 -2.15
CA GLY A 101 14.52 6.78 -0.86
C GLY A 101 13.66 5.73 -0.18
N GLY A 102 12.70 5.16 -0.91
CA GLY A 102 11.79 4.12 -0.44
C GLY A 102 12.49 2.78 -0.16
N ARG A 103 11.92 2.01 0.77
CA ARG A 103 12.34 0.64 1.08
C ARG A 103 11.16 -0.29 0.99
N LEU A 104 11.28 -1.31 0.13
CA LEU A 104 10.27 -2.35 0.01
C LEU A 104 10.35 -3.30 1.21
N LEU A 105 9.22 -3.47 1.89
CA LEU A 105 9.06 -4.32 3.04
C LEU A 105 7.88 -5.26 2.79
N ASP A 106 8.12 -6.56 3.01
CA ASP A 106 7.07 -7.56 2.95
C ASP A 106 6.64 -7.92 4.38
N PRO A 107 5.47 -7.46 4.85
CA PRO A 107 4.98 -7.74 6.21
C PRO A 107 4.71 -9.22 6.46
N ALA A 108 4.67 -10.08 5.43
CA ALA A 108 4.59 -11.53 5.61
C ALA A 108 5.93 -12.14 6.08
N LEU A 109 7.05 -11.40 6.02
CA LEU A 109 8.39 -11.88 6.37
C LEU A 109 8.84 -11.43 7.77
N GLY A 110 9.53 -12.33 8.48
CA GLY A 110 9.77 -12.30 9.93
C GLY A 110 10.02 -10.92 10.58
N PRO A 111 11.12 -10.21 10.29
CA PRO A 111 11.42 -8.93 10.93
C PRO A 111 10.44 -7.81 10.54
N ALA A 112 9.99 -7.80 9.29
CA ALA A 112 9.05 -6.80 8.79
C ALA A 112 7.67 -6.96 9.45
N ARG A 113 7.23 -8.20 9.73
CA ARG A 113 5.97 -8.46 10.45
C ARG A 113 5.94 -7.84 11.84
N LEU A 114 7.04 -7.91 12.58
CA LEU A 114 7.15 -7.32 13.92
C LEU A 114 7.12 -5.79 13.88
N LEU A 115 7.66 -5.20 12.81
CA LEU A 115 7.73 -3.75 12.63
C LEU A 115 6.42 -3.19 12.07
N LEU A 116 5.77 -3.91 11.15
CA LEU A 116 4.69 -3.42 10.30
C LEU A 116 3.34 -4.09 10.53
N GLY A 117 3.19 -5.01 11.49
CA GLY A 117 1.94 -5.76 11.66
C GLY A 117 0.69 -4.86 11.63
N SER A 118 0.66 -3.83 12.46
CA SER A 118 -0.45 -2.85 12.50
C SER A 118 -0.55 -1.96 11.25
N VAL A 119 0.58 -1.70 10.57
CA VAL A 119 0.61 -1.00 9.29
C VAL A 119 -0.08 -1.86 8.23
N ALA A 120 0.37 -3.11 8.08
CA ALA A 120 -0.21 -4.07 7.16
C ALA A 120 -1.71 -4.26 7.40
N ASP A 121 -2.13 -4.46 8.65
CA ASP A 121 -3.54 -4.61 9.02
C ASP A 121 -4.39 -3.38 8.60
N THR A 122 -3.85 -2.17 8.77
CA THR A 122 -4.51 -0.91 8.38
C THR A 122 -4.70 -0.84 6.86
N HIS A 123 -3.64 -1.14 6.11
CA HIS A 123 -3.66 -1.10 4.65
C HIS A 123 -4.52 -2.22 4.04
N GLU A 124 -4.46 -3.43 4.57
CA GLU A 124 -5.31 -4.56 4.15
C GLU A 124 -6.80 -4.28 4.42
N SER A 125 -7.12 -3.73 5.60
CA SER A 125 -8.50 -3.36 5.95
C SER A 125 -9.06 -2.29 5.02
N ALA A 126 -8.21 -1.35 4.58
CA ALA A 126 -8.60 -0.32 3.62
C ALA A 126 -8.76 -0.87 2.20
N ALA A 127 -7.97 -1.88 1.81
CA ALA A 127 -8.00 -2.50 0.48
C ALA A 127 -9.20 -3.43 0.28
N ARG A 128 -9.79 -3.97 1.35
CA ARG A 128 -10.99 -4.79 1.25
C ARG A 128 -12.17 -3.95 0.75
N PRO A 129 -12.85 -4.34 -0.35
CA PRO A 129 -14.13 -3.74 -0.69
C PRO A 129 -15.11 -3.98 0.46
N ALA A 130 -15.99 -3.02 0.72
CA ALA A 130 -17.09 -3.16 1.68
C ALA A 130 -18.09 -4.22 1.17
N GLY A 131 -17.73 -5.49 1.26
CA GLY A 131 -18.51 -6.62 0.77
C GLY A 131 -19.32 -7.26 1.90
N SER A 132 -20.62 -6.97 1.88
CA SER A 132 -21.72 -7.74 2.47
C SER A 132 -21.59 -8.16 3.94
N GLY A 133 -21.80 -7.20 4.84
CA GLY A 133 -22.58 -7.54 6.02
C GLY A 133 -23.99 -7.89 5.56
N SER A 134 -24.32 -9.18 5.48
CA SER A 134 -25.71 -9.62 5.54
C SER A 134 -26.19 -9.36 6.97
N PRO A 135 -27.16 -8.46 7.22
CA PRO A 135 -27.99 -8.63 8.40
C PRO A 135 -28.90 -9.84 8.14
N GLY A 136 -28.94 -10.75 9.10
CA GLY A 136 -29.83 -11.91 9.10
C GLY A 136 -31.30 -11.56 9.29
#